data_AF-A0A0S8BE42-F1
#
_entry.id   AF-A0A0S8BE42-F1
#
_cell.length_a   1.000
_cell.length_b   1.000
_cell.length_c   1.000
_cell.angle_alpha   90.00
_cell.angle_beta   90.00
_cell.angle_gamma   90.00
#
_symmetry.space_group_name_H-M   'P 1'
#
loop_
_entity.id
_entity.type
_entity.pdbx_description
1 polymer ?
#
loop_
_entity_poly.entity_id
_entity_poly.type
_entity_poly.pdbx_seq_one_letter_code
_entity_poly.pdbx_strand_id
1 'polypeptide(L)'
;MMTDKQRTYGQFETPPEVADLLLAFCMRQPSDRLLDPSCGTGAFLSRAALMQQWLGPDVGSPDTLWGVELDPEAVALAQKTLPDSHIIQRNFFDLDPWPDLFDAIIGNPPYTRAEWFGRLPETPDLVRQLSIFNGMKDAQKPTGHLDRHVGLSRRAGLHAYFFVHGTDFLREGGRFGFVVPNSWLDVAYGERLKQFLLDHYRILALIESNVERWFGEAKVNTCLVILERCSDATARATNQVRLVRLRQSLRELIPANDDDAQRVALLKELIPQLLTDRDIENERFVVRITCQRAIAAAEKWGVAIRAPAVYRHRSEDARLVPLGSWAMIHRGYTTGANAYFYLDNDTIEDWGIEEHLRRPLLKSLRKVNKRIVTAAACEHQVLWIPPMSDLSGTAAARYIAWGEKQNLHRRRTCANRQPWYRLPEQDEAQILMPKGIWERHFVPLLTDDVLVDQQLYRVRFSRRIDPMVAAALLNSAWFALQVELHGRVNFGEGVLWLATYELEDLRLPDPRYLPAEQVAQLVEAYKPFMDRPVGTVHEAVTEPSWHAYNGVVFEILGFSAAEAGTVTEALLERVATRCMKAGKKPTIVHNQEY
;
A
#
# COMPACT_ATOMS: atom_id res chain seq x y z
N MET A 1 -18.46 12.26 11.76
CA MET A 1 -18.36 10.91 12.37
C MET A 1 -18.98 9.94 11.40
N MET A 2 -18.32 8.82 11.09
CA MET A 2 -18.92 7.79 10.21
C MET A 2 -20.25 7.30 10.80
N THR A 3 -21.27 7.15 9.95
CA THR A 3 -22.56 6.56 10.34
C THR A 3 -22.41 5.07 10.63
N ASP A 4 -23.33 4.50 11.41
CA ASP A 4 -23.33 3.05 11.67
C ASP A 4 -23.49 2.25 10.35
N LYS A 5 -24.16 2.80 9.33
CA LYS A 5 -24.21 2.20 7.98
C LYS A 5 -22.86 2.19 7.26
N GLN A 6 -22.10 3.29 7.32
CA GLN A 6 -20.74 3.34 6.75
C GLN A 6 -19.78 2.37 7.46
N ARG A 7 -19.97 2.15 8.77
CA ARG A 7 -19.22 1.17 9.56
C ARG A 7 -19.65 -0.28 9.28
N THR A 8 -20.95 -0.52 9.07
CA THR A 8 -21.56 -1.86 8.95
C THR A 8 -21.65 -2.38 7.52
N TYR A 9 -21.62 -1.54 6.48
CA TYR A 9 -21.64 -2.01 5.07
C TYR A 9 -20.43 -1.54 4.25
N GLY A 10 -19.62 -0.61 4.77
CA GLY A 10 -18.51 -0.03 4.01
C GLY A 10 -18.97 0.76 2.78
N GLN A 11 -20.24 1.18 2.75
CA GLN A 11 -20.83 1.96 1.66
C GLN A 11 -20.34 3.40 1.73
N PHE A 12 -19.74 3.88 0.64
CA PHE A 12 -19.41 5.28 0.42
C PHE A 12 -20.08 5.73 -0.87
N GLU A 13 -20.71 6.91 -0.86
CA GLU A 13 -21.28 7.49 -2.07
C GLU A 13 -20.17 7.79 -3.07
N THR A 14 -20.35 7.32 -4.31
CA THR A 14 -19.33 7.47 -5.36
C THR A 14 -19.41 8.88 -5.96
N PRO A 15 -18.29 9.64 -5.98
CA PRO A 15 -18.29 10.96 -6.59
C PRO A 15 -18.68 10.91 -8.09
N PRO A 16 -19.48 11.86 -8.61
CA PRO A 16 -19.92 11.87 -9.99
C PRO A 16 -18.78 11.79 -11.01
N GLU A 17 -17.66 12.49 -10.75
CA GLU A 17 -16.46 12.49 -11.59
C GLU A 17 -15.78 11.11 -11.69
N VAL A 18 -15.88 10.27 -10.65
CA VAL A 18 -15.40 8.88 -10.69
C VAL A 18 -16.36 8.01 -11.49
N ALA A 19 -17.66 8.17 -11.24
CA ALA A 19 -18.70 7.41 -11.93
C ALA A 19 -18.66 7.64 -13.44
N ASP A 20 -18.63 8.90 -13.85
CA ASP A 20 -18.58 9.30 -15.25
C ASP A 20 -17.34 8.79 -15.98
N LEU A 21 -16.17 8.85 -15.33
CA LEU A 21 -14.94 8.34 -15.93
C LEU A 21 -15.05 6.83 -16.19
N LEU A 22 -15.48 6.05 -15.19
CA LEU A 22 -15.66 4.60 -15.34
C LEU A 22 -16.71 4.26 -16.40
N LEU A 23 -17.84 4.98 -16.42
CA LEU A 23 -18.89 4.83 -17.42
C LEU A 23 -18.37 5.11 -18.83
N ALA A 24 -17.62 6.19 -19.03
CA ALA A 24 -17.05 6.55 -20.33
C ALA A 24 -16.01 5.54 -20.84
N PHE A 25 -15.36 4.80 -19.94
CA PHE A 25 -14.53 3.65 -20.32
C PHE A 25 -15.36 2.43 -20.72
N CYS A 26 -16.49 2.18 -20.07
CA CYS A 26 -17.17 0.88 -20.15
C CYS A 26 -18.36 0.86 -21.12
N MET A 27 -19.17 1.92 -21.14
CA MET A 27 -20.32 2.06 -22.03
C MET A 27 -19.87 2.64 -23.37
N ARG A 28 -20.24 1.94 -24.45
CA ARG A 28 -19.90 2.26 -25.84
C ARG A 28 -21.12 2.54 -26.70
N GLN A 29 -22.28 1.97 -26.34
CA GLN A 29 -23.54 2.16 -27.06
C GLN A 29 -24.66 2.52 -26.08
N PRO A 30 -25.70 3.27 -26.51
CA PRO A 30 -26.88 3.56 -25.67
C PRO A 30 -27.59 2.29 -25.20
N SER A 31 -27.54 1.23 -25.99
CA SER A 31 -28.18 -0.06 -25.71
C SER A 31 -27.36 -1.01 -24.84
N ASP A 32 -26.14 -0.64 -24.44
CA ASP A 32 -25.30 -1.48 -23.59
C ASP A 32 -26.02 -1.79 -22.26
N ARG A 33 -26.14 -3.08 -21.95
CA ARG A 33 -26.70 -3.55 -20.68
C ARG A 33 -25.66 -3.41 -19.59
N LEU A 34 -26.01 -2.68 -18.53
CA LEU A 34 -25.13 -2.38 -17.41
C LEU A 34 -25.65 -3.01 -16.13
N LEU A 35 -24.74 -3.64 -15.38
CA LEU A 35 -24.98 -4.13 -14.02
C LEU A 35 -24.10 -3.39 -13.01
N ASP A 36 -24.72 -2.84 -11.97
CA ASP A 36 -24.03 -2.48 -10.72
C ASP A 36 -24.34 -3.54 -9.65
N PRO A 37 -23.37 -4.41 -9.31
CA PRO A 37 -23.62 -5.54 -8.41
C PRO A 37 -23.68 -5.14 -6.92
N SER A 38 -23.45 -3.87 -6.61
CA SER A 38 -23.52 -3.32 -5.25
C SER A 38 -23.98 -1.86 -5.31
N CYS A 39 -25.18 -1.64 -5.87
CA CYS A 39 -25.57 -0.33 -6.40
C CYS A 39 -25.86 0.73 -5.35
N GLY A 40 -26.03 0.36 -4.07
CA GLY A 40 -26.41 1.29 -3.02
C GLY A 40 -27.69 2.05 -3.41
N THR A 41 -27.62 3.37 -3.33
CA THR A 41 -28.71 4.28 -3.71
C THR A 41 -28.82 4.54 -5.22
N GLY A 42 -27.99 3.89 -6.04
CA GLY A 42 -28.04 3.95 -7.51
C GLY A 42 -27.13 5.00 -8.15
N ALA A 43 -26.07 5.47 -7.49
CA ALA A 43 -25.22 6.55 -8.00
C ALA A 43 -24.65 6.28 -9.40
N PHE A 44 -24.12 5.09 -9.67
CA PHE A 44 -23.63 4.72 -11.00
C PHE A 44 -24.77 4.61 -12.01
N LEU A 45 -25.90 4.03 -11.63
CA LEU A 45 -27.05 3.83 -12.52
C LEU A 45 -27.67 5.17 -12.96
N SER A 46 -27.78 6.14 -12.04
CA SER A 46 -28.22 7.50 -12.36
C SER A 46 -27.33 8.18 -13.39
N ARG A 47 -26.00 8.03 -13.25
CA ARG A 47 -25.05 8.59 -14.23
C ARG A 47 -25.04 7.78 -15.53
N ALA A 48 -25.28 6.47 -15.48
CA ALA A 48 -25.40 5.62 -16.67
C ALA A 48 -26.60 6.03 -17.54
N ALA A 49 -27.75 6.33 -16.93
CA ALA A 49 -28.92 6.82 -17.66
C ALA A 49 -28.62 8.10 -18.45
N LEU A 50 -27.82 9.01 -17.89
CA LEU A 50 -27.34 10.21 -18.59
C LEU A 50 -26.36 9.84 -19.71
N MET A 51 -25.41 8.94 -19.45
CA MET A 51 -24.45 8.45 -20.45
C MET A 51 -25.14 7.83 -21.68
N GLN A 52 -26.24 7.09 -21.49
CA GLN A 52 -27.01 6.53 -22.61
C GLN A 52 -27.55 7.63 -23.53
N GLN A 53 -28.12 8.70 -22.96
CA GLN A 53 -28.61 9.84 -23.73
C GLN A 53 -27.49 10.53 -24.52
N TRP A 54 -26.27 10.55 -23.97
CA TRP A 54 -25.10 11.17 -24.61
C TRP A 54 -24.51 10.35 -25.76
N LEU A 55 -24.60 9.02 -25.68
CA LEU A 55 -24.08 8.10 -26.70
C LEU A 55 -24.97 8.09 -27.95
N GLY A 56 -26.25 8.41 -27.83
CA GLY A 56 -27.14 8.54 -28.97
C GLY A 56 -28.63 8.50 -28.60
N PRO A 57 -29.51 9.01 -29.48
CA PRO A 57 -30.94 9.11 -29.23
C PRO A 57 -31.70 7.79 -29.40
N ASP A 58 -31.04 6.69 -29.81
CA ASP A 58 -31.72 5.43 -30.10
C ASP A 58 -32.03 4.67 -28.81
N VAL A 59 -33.33 4.39 -28.64
CA VAL A 59 -34.03 3.99 -27.43
C VAL A 59 -33.32 2.80 -26.78
N GLY A 60 -32.56 3.06 -25.71
CA GLY A 60 -32.24 1.99 -24.76
C GLY A 60 -33.56 1.34 -24.36
N SER A 61 -33.67 0.03 -24.54
CA SER A 61 -34.77 -0.71 -23.91
C SER A 61 -34.82 -0.29 -22.43
N PRO A 62 -36.02 -0.08 -21.84
CA PRO A 62 -36.16 0.19 -20.40
C PRO A 62 -35.49 -0.88 -19.52
N ASP A 63 -34.99 -1.97 -20.11
CA ASP A 63 -34.36 -3.10 -19.41
C ASP A 63 -32.82 -3.13 -19.47
N THR A 64 -32.16 -2.00 -19.70
CA THR A 64 -30.69 -1.95 -19.85
C THR A 64 -29.91 -1.72 -18.56
N LEU A 65 -30.51 -1.09 -17.54
CA LEU A 65 -29.82 -0.75 -16.29
C LEU A 65 -30.27 -1.65 -15.14
N TRP A 66 -29.32 -2.35 -14.52
CA TRP A 66 -29.56 -3.33 -13.46
C TRP A 66 -28.71 -3.01 -12.23
N GLY A 67 -29.32 -3.08 -11.05
CA GLY A 67 -28.68 -2.87 -9.76
C GLY A 67 -28.97 -4.01 -8.79
N VAL A 68 -27.97 -4.42 -8.03
CA VAL A 68 -28.12 -5.39 -6.93
C VAL A 68 -27.68 -4.71 -5.64
N GLU A 69 -28.52 -4.74 -4.61
CA GLU A 69 -28.21 -4.16 -3.30
C GLU A 69 -28.82 -4.99 -2.19
N LEU A 70 -28.13 -5.06 -1.05
CA LEU A 70 -28.54 -5.85 0.11
C LEU A 70 -29.37 -5.03 1.11
N ASP A 71 -29.06 -3.73 1.28
CA ASP A 71 -29.77 -2.83 2.19
C ASP A 71 -31.16 -2.46 1.62
N PRO A 72 -32.27 -2.90 2.24
CA PRO A 72 -33.62 -2.57 1.77
C PRO A 72 -33.88 -1.06 1.69
N GLU A 73 -33.27 -0.25 2.57
CA GLU A 73 -33.48 1.19 2.55
C GLU A 73 -32.80 1.84 1.33
N ALA A 74 -31.60 1.36 0.97
CA ALA A 74 -30.88 1.81 -0.21
C ALA A 74 -31.62 1.37 -1.50
N VAL A 75 -32.13 0.13 -1.53
CA VAL A 75 -32.98 -0.36 -2.63
C VAL A 75 -34.21 0.51 -2.82
N ALA A 76 -34.94 0.82 -1.75
CA ALA A 76 -36.15 1.65 -1.84
C ALA A 76 -35.85 3.04 -2.39
N LEU A 77 -34.70 3.63 -2.01
CA LEU A 77 -34.27 4.91 -2.54
C LEU A 77 -33.84 4.81 -4.02
N ALA A 78 -33.10 3.76 -4.39
CA ALA A 78 -32.68 3.53 -5.77
C ALA A 78 -33.90 3.34 -6.69
N GLN A 79 -34.87 2.51 -6.31
CA GLN A 79 -36.12 2.29 -7.07
C GLN A 79 -36.94 3.58 -7.25
N LYS A 80 -36.94 4.44 -6.22
CA LYS A 80 -37.63 5.74 -6.30
C LYS A 80 -36.94 6.70 -7.27
N THR A 81 -35.62 6.73 -7.27
CA THR A 81 -34.83 7.64 -8.12
C THR A 81 -34.70 7.12 -9.56
N LEU A 82 -34.77 5.80 -9.74
CA LEU A 82 -34.55 5.10 -11.02
C LEU A 82 -35.72 4.17 -11.33
N PRO A 83 -36.91 4.70 -11.64
CA PRO A 83 -38.12 3.89 -11.86
C PRO A 83 -38.00 2.98 -13.09
N ASP A 84 -37.15 3.34 -14.06
CA ASP A 84 -36.92 2.60 -15.29
C ASP A 84 -35.71 1.65 -15.19
N SER A 85 -35.26 1.28 -13.98
CA SER A 85 -34.13 0.37 -13.75
C SER A 85 -34.52 -0.87 -12.96
N HIS A 86 -33.84 -1.98 -13.21
CA HIS A 86 -34.04 -3.24 -12.50
C HIS A 86 -33.23 -3.28 -11.20
N ILE A 87 -33.84 -2.86 -10.09
CA ILE A 87 -33.20 -2.91 -8.77
C ILE A 87 -33.63 -4.16 -7.99
N ILE A 88 -32.67 -5.01 -7.68
CA ILE A 88 -32.87 -6.31 -7.05
C ILE A 88 -32.33 -6.28 -5.63
N GLN A 89 -33.21 -6.49 -4.65
CA GLN A 89 -32.80 -6.66 -3.26
C GLN A 89 -32.30 -8.10 -3.01
N ARG A 90 -31.00 -8.35 -3.16
CA ARG A 90 -30.42 -9.67 -2.93
C ARG A 90 -28.92 -9.56 -2.65
N ASN A 91 -28.35 -10.57 -2.02
CA ASN A 91 -26.90 -10.74 -2.01
C ASN A 91 -26.43 -11.12 -3.42
N PHE A 92 -25.52 -10.33 -4.00
CA PHE A 92 -25.01 -10.57 -5.34
C PHE A 92 -24.41 -11.97 -5.51
N PHE A 93 -23.74 -12.50 -4.48
CA PHE A 93 -23.12 -13.83 -4.51
C PHE A 93 -24.11 -15.00 -4.52
N ASP A 94 -25.39 -14.74 -4.27
CA ASP A 94 -26.46 -15.74 -4.33
C ASP A 94 -27.18 -15.72 -5.68
N LEU A 95 -26.71 -14.90 -6.64
CA LEU A 95 -27.26 -14.82 -7.98
C LEU A 95 -26.57 -15.82 -8.91
N ASP A 96 -27.36 -16.48 -9.73
CA ASP A 96 -26.88 -17.14 -10.93
C ASP A 96 -26.89 -16.16 -12.11
N PRO A 97 -25.99 -16.32 -13.09
CA PRO A 97 -25.99 -15.47 -14.28
C PRO A 97 -27.30 -15.60 -15.05
N TRP A 98 -27.82 -14.47 -15.52
CA TRP A 98 -28.99 -14.45 -16.42
C TRP A 98 -28.62 -15.01 -17.81
N PRO A 99 -29.60 -15.52 -18.58
CA PRO A 99 -29.37 -15.98 -19.94
C PRO A 99 -28.72 -14.92 -20.83
N ASP A 100 -29.22 -13.68 -20.73
CA ASP A 100 -28.62 -12.53 -21.39
C ASP A 100 -27.56 -11.92 -20.47
N LEU A 101 -26.32 -11.87 -20.95
CA LEU A 101 -25.17 -11.30 -20.23
C LEU A 101 -25.07 -9.78 -20.42
N PHE A 102 -24.31 -9.12 -19.54
CA PHE A 102 -24.13 -7.67 -19.54
C PHE A 102 -22.95 -7.23 -20.41
N ASP A 103 -23.08 -6.05 -21.02
CA ASP A 103 -22.03 -5.36 -21.78
C ASP A 103 -21.02 -4.69 -20.84
N ALA A 104 -21.50 -4.17 -19.70
CA ALA A 104 -20.70 -3.51 -18.69
C ALA A 104 -21.10 -3.95 -17.28
N ILE A 105 -20.09 -4.15 -16.42
CA ILE A 105 -20.29 -4.29 -14.98
C ILE A 105 -19.46 -3.21 -14.29
N ILE A 106 -20.13 -2.29 -13.59
CA ILE A 106 -19.52 -1.10 -13.00
C ILE A 106 -19.94 -1.00 -11.55
N GLY A 107 -19.07 -0.52 -10.66
CA GLY A 107 -19.46 -0.38 -9.28
C GLY A 107 -18.35 0.04 -8.34
N ASN A 108 -18.76 0.22 -7.10
CA ASN A 108 -17.90 0.46 -5.95
C ASN A 108 -18.13 -0.66 -4.93
N PRO A 109 -17.54 -1.85 -5.11
CA PRO A 109 -17.75 -2.97 -4.21
C PRO A 109 -17.27 -2.64 -2.78
N PRO A 110 -17.92 -3.20 -1.74
CA PRO A 110 -17.58 -2.94 -0.33
C PRO A 110 -16.11 -3.23 0.02
N TYR A 111 -15.52 -2.35 0.85
CA TYR A 111 -14.08 -2.34 1.20
C TYR A 111 -13.69 -3.24 2.39
N THR A 112 -14.53 -4.20 2.79
CA THR A 112 -14.29 -5.09 3.93
C THR A 112 -13.31 -6.24 3.58
N ARG A 113 -12.57 -6.76 4.58
CA ARG A 113 -11.64 -7.89 4.41
C ARG A 113 -12.26 -9.20 4.86
N ALA A 114 -12.01 -10.28 4.12
CA ALA A 114 -12.48 -11.64 4.44
C ALA A 114 -11.94 -12.24 5.77
N GLU A 115 -10.96 -11.62 6.45
CA GLU A 115 -10.48 -12.03 7.78
C GLU A 115 -11.24 -11.41 8.97
N TRP A 116 -12.00 -10.33 8.75
CA TRP A 116 -12.83 -9.76 9.82
C TRP A 116 -13.98 -10.70 10.19
N PHE A 117 -14.20 -11.70 9.34
CA PHE A 117 -15.08 -12.83 9.53
C PHE A 117 -14.42 -13.82 10.52
N GLY A 118 -14.71 -13.63 11.82
CA GLY A 118 -14.46 -14.60 12.88
C GLY A 118 -13.49 -14.21 14.00
N ARG A 119 -13.05 -12.94 14.14
CA ARG A 119 -12.10 -12.53 15.22
C ARG A 119 -12.40 -11.21 15.95
N LEU A 120 -13.60 -10.66 15.82
CA LEU A 120 -14.03 -9.44 16.52
C LEU A 120 -15.16 -9.77 17.52
N PRO A 121 -15.35 -8.95 18.58
CA PRO A 121 -16.41 -9.17 19.55
C PRO A 121 -17.76 -9.30 18.83
N GLU A 122 -18.62 -10.19 19.33
CA GLU A 122 -19.98 -10.45 18.82
C GLU A 122 -20.87 -9.20 18.96
N THR A 123 -20.68 -8.21 18.10
CA THR A 123 -21.65 -7.13 17.92
C THR A 123 -22.76 -7.61 16.99
N PRO A 124 -24.03 -7.22 17.21
CA PRO A 124 -25.17 -7.62 16.37
C PRO A 124 -24.95 -7.33 14.87
N ASP A 125 -24.25 -6.24 14.55
CA ASP A 125 -23.93 -5.81 13.19
C ASP A 125 -22.99 -6.80 12.47
N LEU A 126 -22.04 -7.39 13.20
CA LEU A 126 -21.08 -8.37 12.67
C LEU A 126 -21.72 -9.76 12.51
N VAL A 127 -22.64 -10.14 13.41
CA VAL A 127 -23.44 -11.38 13.30
C VAL A 127 -24.28 -11.34 12.02
N ARG A 128 -24.84 -10.19 11.66
CA ARG A 128 -25.54 -9.97 10.39
C ARG A 128 -24.57 -10.12 9.20
N GLN A 129 -23.40 -9.46 9.21
CA GLN A 129 -22.35 -9.63 8.18
C GLN A 129 -21.90 -11.10 8.03
N LEU A 130 -21.68 -11.83 9.11
CA LEU A 130 -21.27 -13.24 9.10
C LEU A 130 -22.36 -14.17 8.58
N SER A 131 -23.63 -13.88 8.87
CA SER A 131 -24.77 -14.66 8.37
C SER A 131 -24.96 -14.56 6.85
N ILE A 132 -24.60 -13.41 6.25
CA ILE A 132 -24.63 -13.16 4.79
C ILE A 132 -23.61 -14.05 4.04
N PHE A 133 -22.52 -14.47 4.70
CA PHE A 133 -21.46 -15.30 4.09
C PHE A 133 -21.40 -16.74 4.60
N ASN A 134 -22.27 -17.14 5.54
CA ASN A 134 -22.34 -18.55 5.96
C ASN A 134 -22.68 -19.50 4.79
N GLY A 135 -23.27 -18.99 3.70
CA GLY A 135 -23.47 -19.74 2.44
C GLY A 135 -22.18 -20.05 1.66
N MET A 136 -21.07 -19.35 1.91
CA MET A 136 -19.77 -19.67 1.29
C MET A 136 -19.06 -20.88 1.92
N LYS A 137 -19.57 -21.40 3.05
CA LYS A 137 -18.96 -22.58 3.72
C LYS A 137 -19.21 -23.89 2.98
N ASP A 138 -20.25 -23.96 2.15
CA ASP A 138 -20.68 -25.19 1.44
C ASP A 138 -20.57 -25.06 -0.09
N ALA A 139 -19.63 -24.28 -0.61
CA ALA A 139 -19.33 -24.24 -2.05
C ALA A 139 -18.62 -25.53 -2.53
N GLN A 140 -19.15 -26.72 -2.19
CA GLN A 140 -19.04 -27.90 -3.02
C GLN A 140 -20.16 -27.86 -4.08
N LYS A 141 -19.78 -27.42 -5.28
CA LYS A 141 -20.49 -27.51 -6.58
C LYS A 141 -21.71 -26.60 -6.77
N PRO A 142 -21.68 -25.78 -7.84
CA PRO A 142 -22.45 -26.12 -9.03
C PRO A 142 -21.58 -26.58 -10.21
N THR A 143 -22.15 -27.44 -11.04
CA THR A 143 -21.55 -28.00 -12.26
C THR A 143 -21.66 -27.01 -13.41
N GLY A 144 -20.51 -26.71 -14.03
CA GLY A 144 -20.40 -25.98 -15.29
C GLY A 144 -20.26 -24.46 -15.09
N HIS A 145 -19.36 -23.86 -15.87
CA HIS A 145 -19.08 -22.42 -16.00
C HIS A 145 -18.05 -21.87 -14.99
N LEU A 146 -16.80 -21.76 -15.50
CA LEU A 146 -15.53 -21.38 -14.86
C LEU A 146 -15.18 -22.12 -13.55
N ASP A 147 -13.97 -22.67 -13.51
CA ASP A 147 -13.43 -23.29 -12.30
C ASP A 147 -13.25 -22.21 -11.21
N ARG A 148 -14.29 -21.97 -10.39
CA ARG A 148 -14.35 -20.93 -9.33
C ARG A 148 -13.28 -21.11 -8.23
N HIS A 149 -12.37 -22.07 -8.38
CA HIS A 149 -11.24 -22.36 -7.49
C HIS A 149 -10.03 -21.45 -7.76
N VAL A 150 -10.22 -20.13 -7.84
CA VAL A 150 -9.11 -19.15 -7.91
C VAL A 150 -8.19 -19.23 -6.68
N GLY A 151 -8.69 -19.84 -5.59
CA GLY A 151 -7.92 -20.04 -4.36
C GLY A 151 -7.58 -18.72 -3.67
N LEU A 152 -8.51 -17.76 -3.71
CA LEU A 152 -8.33 -16.45 -3.09
C LEU A 152 -8.06 -16.60 -1.58
N SER A 153 -7.08 -15.84 -1.09
CA SER A 153 -6.78 -15.82 0.34
C SER A 153 -7.96 -15.26 1.14
N ARG A 154 -8.17 -15.78 2.37
CA ARG A 154 -9.08 -15.14 3.34
C ARG A 154 -8.68 -13.69 3.68
N ARG A 155 -7.46 -13.26 3.32
CA ARG A 155 -6.99 -11.86 3.42
C ARG A 155 -7.51 -10.94 2.33
N ALA A 156 -8.02 -11.49 1.23
CA ALA A 156 -8.52 -10.70 0.13
C ALA A 156 -9.70 -9.82 0.58
N GLY A 157 -9.76 -8.61 0.04
CA GLY A 157 -10.93 -7.77 0.19
C GLY A 157 -12.10 -8.32 -0.61
N LEU A 158 -13.33 -7.96 -0.21
CA LEU A 158 -14.54 -8.48 -0.82
C LEU A 158 -14.65 -8.16 -2.33
N HIS A 159 -14.12 -7.02 -2.76
CA HIS A 159 -13.97 -6.64 -4.17
C HIS A 159 -13.35 -7.73 -5.07
N ALA A 160 -12.42 -8.54 -4.56
CA ALA A 160 -11.80 -9.62 -5.34
C ALA A 160 -12.85 -10.65 -5.79
N TYR A 161 -13.81 -10.97 -4.92
CA TYR A 161 -14.89 -11.91 -5.22
C TYR A 161 -15.90 -11.32 -6.19
N PHE A 162 -16.12 -10.00 -6.19
CA PHE A 162 -16.98 -9.34 -7.18
C PHE A 162 -16.41 -9.48 -8.60
N PHE A 163 -15.09 -9.36 -8.79
CA PHE A 163 -14.47 -9.64 -10.10
C PHE A 163 -14.67 -11.10 -10.53
N VAL A 164 -14.39 -12.05 -9.64
CA VAL A 164 -14.50 -13.48 -9.96
C VAL A 164 -15.94 -13.86 -10.26
N HIS A 165 -16.89 -13.52 -9.38
CA HIS A 165 -18.29 -13.89 -9.56
C HIS A 165 -18.95 -13.10 -10.70
N GLY A 166 -18.67 -11.80 -10.82
CA GLY A 166 -19.19 -10.98 -11.91
C GLY A 166 -18.73 -11.42 -13.29
N THR A 167 -17.62 -12.16 -13.39
CA THR A 167 -17.13 -12.72 -14.66
C THR A 167 -18.21 -13.55 -15.35
N ASP A 168 -19.02 -14.28 -14.59
CA ASP A 168 -20.09 -15.13 -15.14
C ASP A 168 -21.25 -14.33 -15.72
N PHE A 169 -21.40 -13.05 -15.32
CA PHE A 169 -22.46 -12.14 -15.76
C PHE A 169 -22.06 -11.27 -16.94
N LEU A 170 -20.76 -11.14 -17.22
CA LEU A 170 -20.22 -10.25 -18.25
C LEU A 170 -20.04 -10.98 -19.57
N ARG A 171 -20.54 -10.49 -20.70
CA ARG A 171 -20.30 -11.17 -21.99
C ARG A 171 -18.84 -11.08 -22.43
N GLU A 172 -18.44 -11.92 -23.37
CA GLU A 172 -17.15 -11.79 -24.07
C GLU A 172 -17.03 -10.40 -24.74
N GLY A 173 -15.90 -9.72 -24.54
CA GLY A 173 -15.69 -8.34 -25.00
C GLY A 173 -16.44 -7.26 -24.21
N GLY A 174 -17.20 -7.63 -23.17
CA GLY A 174 -17.78 -6.70 -22.20
C GLY A 174 -16.72 -6.14 -21.25
N ARG A 175 -17.04 -5.05 -20.54
CA ARG A 175 -16.08 -4.33 -19.68
C ARG A 175 -16.43 -4.32 -18.20
N PHE A 176 -15.41 -4.46 -17.36
CA PHE A 176 -15.48 -4.07 -15.95
C PHE A 176 -14.97 -2.65 -15.76
N GLY A 177 -15.64 -1.90 -14.89
CA GLY A 177 -15.17 -0.61 -14.37
C GLY A 177 -15.40 -0.52 -12.87
N PHE A 178 -14.42 -0.91 -12.06
CA PHE A 178 -14.54 -0.86 -10.61
C PHE A 178 -13.62 0.17 -9.98
N VAL A 179 -14.13 0.81 -8.92
CA VAL A 179 -13.31 1.52 -7.95
C VAL A 179 -13.12 0.63 -6.72
N VAL A 180 -11.87 0.33 -6.38
CA VAL A 180 -11.52 -0.61 -5.30
C VAL A 180 -10.34 -0.10 -4.48
N PRO A 181 -10.11 -0.59 -3.25
CA PRO A 181 -8.92 -0.25 -2.48
C PRO A 181 -7.66 -0.69 -3.24
N ASN A 182 -6.62 0.13 -3.28
CA ASN A 182 -5.44 -0.16 -4.10
C ASN A 182 -4.49 -1.22 -3.50
N SER A 183 -4.71 -1.64 -2.26
CA SER A 183 -3.75 -2.47 -1.53
C SER A 183 -3.44 -3.83 -2.19
N TRP A 184 -4.37 -4.40 -2.97
CA TRP A 184 -4.16 -5.67 -3.69
C TRP A 184 -3.06 -5.55 -4.77
N LEU A 185 -2.73 -4.33 -5.22
CA LEU A 185 -1.65 -4.08 -6.16
C LEU A 185 -0.27 -4.37 -5.56
N ASP A 186 -0.10 -4.29 -4.23
CA ASP A 186 1.23 -4.25 -3.59
C ASP A 186 1.49 -5.36 -2.57
N VAL A 187 0.49 -6.20 -2.28
CA VAL A 187 0.54 -7.21 -1.22
C VAL A 187 0.34 -8.62 -1.76
N ALA A 188 0.95 -9.60 -1.08
CA ALA A 188 0.96 -10.99 -1.53
C ALA A 188 -0.44 -11.61 -1.73
N TYR A 189 -1.45 -11.22 -0.94
CA TYR A 189 -2.80 -11.78 -1.15
C TYR A 189 -3.40 -11.41 -2.51
N GLY A 190 -2.94 -10.31 -3.12
CA GLY A 190 -3.43 -9.81 -4.40
C GLY A 190 -2.90 -10.59 -5.60
N GLU A 191 -1.85 -11.40 -5.44
CA GLU A 191 -1.24 -12.20 -6.52
C GLU A 191 -2.26 -13.09 -7.22
N ARG A 192 -3.12 -13.80 -6.47
CA ARG A 192 -4.16 -14.66 -7.05
C ARG A 192 -5.21 -13.88 -7.84
N LEU A 193 -5.60 -12.70 -7.35
CA LEU A 193 -6.50 -11.82 -8.08
C LEU A 193 -5.83 -11.32 -9.36
N LYS A 194 -4.58 -10.85 -9.29
CA LYS A 194 -3.81 -10.41 -10.47
C LYS A 194 -3.70 -11.51 -11.52
N GLN A 195 -3.38 -12.74 -11.10
CA GLN A 195 -3.30 -13.88 -12.00
C GLN A 195 -4.65 -14.14 -12.69
N PHE A 196 -5.74 -14.15 -11.92
CA PHE A 196 -7.09 -14.26 -12.47
C PHE A 196 -7.39 -13.15 -13.50
N LEU A 197 -7.00 -11.91 -13.23
CA LEU A 197 -7.18 -10.81 -14.17
C LEU A 197 -6.39 -11.03 -15.47
N LEU A 198 -5.13 -11.47 -15.38
CA LEU A 198 -4.29 -11.80 -16.55
C LEU A 198 -4.85 -12.98 -17.38
N ASP A 199 -5.49 -13.94 -16.72
CA ASP A 199 -6.00 -15.16 -17.34
C ASP A 199 -7.36 -14.97 -18.05
N HIS A 200 -8.11 -13.92 -17.72
CA HIS A 200 -9.47 -13.75 -18.24
C HIS A 200 -9.74 -12.40 -18.93
N TYR A 201 -8.84 -11.42 -18.78
CA TYR A 201 -9.10 -10.05 -19.23
C TYR A 201 -7.94 -9.45 -20.01
N ARG A 202 -8.27 -8.60 -20.98
CA ARG A 202 -7.39 -7.51 -21.39
C ARG A 202 -7.50 -6.41 -20.35
N ILE A 203 -6.41 -6.10 -19.67
CA ILE A 203 -6.36 -4.99 -18.71
C ILE A 203 -6.21 -3.71 -19.53
N LEU A 204 -7.26 -2.89 -19.60
CA LEU A 204 -7.24 -1.68 -20.41
C LEU A 204 -6.49 -0.56 -19.68
N ALA A 205 -6.89 -0.30 -18.44
CA ALA A 205 -6.27 0.75 -17.63
C ALA A 205 -6.35 0.45 -16.12
N LEU A 206 -5.28 0.82 -15.42
CA LEU A 206 -5.23 0.91 -13.96
C LEU A 206 -4.93 2.36 -13.59
N ILE A 207 -5.81 3.01 -12.83
CA ILE A 207 -5.72 4.45 -12.57
C ILE A 207 -5.62 4.71 -11.07
N GLU A 208 -4.57 5.41 -10.63
CA GLU A 208 -4.44 5.99 -9.29
C GLU A 208 -4.35 7.52 -9.38
N SER A 209 -4.93 8.23 -8.39
CA SER A 209 -4.68 9.68 -8.26
C SER A 209 -3.50 9.97 -7.33
N ASN A 210 -2.62 10.90 -7.70
CA ASN A 210 -1.52 11.37 -6.85
C ASN A 210 -1.93 12.55 -5.96
N VAL A 211 -3.04 13.23 -6.24
CA VAL A 211 -3.40 14.51 -5.59
C VAL A 211 -4.66 14.45 -4.73
N GLU A 212 -5.46 13.39 -4.84
CA GLU A 212 -6.69 13.28 -4.05
C GLU A 212 -6.93 11.86 -3.51
N ARG A 213 -7.91 11.78 -2.61
CA ARG A 213 -8.64 10.56 -2.30
C ARG A 213 -10.07 10.76 -2.77
N TRP A 214 -10.56 9.86 -3.63
CA TRP A 214 -11.94 9.97 -4.12
C TRP A 214 -12.98 9.78 -3.01
N PHE A 215 -12.62 9.07 -1.95
CA PHE A 215 -13.50 8.88 -0.78
C PHE A 215 -12.82 9.47 0.45
N GLY A 216 -13.04 10.78 0.68
CA GLY A 216 -12.38 11.52 1.77
C GLY A 216 -12.66 10.97 3.17
N GLU A 217 -13.84 10.38 3.38
CA GLU A 217 -14.21 9.74 4.66
C GLU A 217 -13.58 8.35 4.81
N ALA A 218 -13.22 7.68 3.71
CA ALA A 218 -12.59 6.38 3.74
C ALA A 218 -11.08 6.55 4.01
N LYS A 219 -10.57 5.92 5.07
CA LYS A 219 -9.12 5.89 5.37
C LYS A 219 -8.30 4.97 4.45
N VAL A 220 -8.78 4.70 3.23
CA VAL A 220 -8.15 3.80 2.27
C VAL A 220 -7.88 4.54 0.95
N ASN A 221 -6.72 4.27 0.35
CA ASN A 221 -6.46 4.71 -1.02
C ASN A 221 -7.13 3.75 -1.99
N THR A 222 -7.66 4.28 -3.09
CA THR A 222 -8.39 3.53 -4.10
C THR A 222 -7.71 3.64 -5.47
N CYS A 223 -8.04 2.70 -6.34
CA CYS A 223 -7.66 2.70 -7.76
C CYS A 223 -8.89 2.38 -8.63
N LEU A 224 -8.91 2.88 -9.86
CA LEU A 224 -9.87 2.46 -10.87
C LEU A 224 -9.28 1.31 -11.69
N VAL A 225 -10.09 0.29 -11.94
CA VAL A 225 -9.69 -0.91 -12.65
C VAL A 225 -10.63 -1.09 -13.83
N ILE A 226 -10.08 -0.99 -15.04
CA ILE A 226 -10.82 -1.11 -16.29
C ILE A 226 -10.32 -2.34 -17.04
N LEU A 227 -11.22 -3.29 -17.28
CA LEU A 227 -10.91 -4.58 -17.88
C LEU A 227 -11.87 -4.86 -19.04
N GLU A 228 -11.44 -5.62 -20.03
CA GLU A 228 -12.28 -6.15 -21.10
C GLU A 228 -12.19 -7.68 -21.13
N ARG A 229 -13.32 -8.38 -21.00
CA ARG A 229 -13.37 -9.84 -20.98
C ARG A 229 -12.82 -10.37 -22.30
N CYS A 230 -11.85 -11.28 -22.20
CA CYS A 230 -11.18 -11.82 -23.37
C CYS A 230 -10.70 -13.24 -23.11
N SER A 231 -11.31 -14.20 -23.80
CA SER A 231 -11.00 -15.62 -23.78
C SER A 231 -9.73 -15.98 -24.57
N ASP A 232 -9.38 -15.20 -25.60
CA ASP A 232 -8.17 -15.40 -26.41
C ASP A 232 -6.90 -15.00 -25.63
N ALA A 233 -6.09 -16.01 -25.30
CA ALA A 233 -4.83 -15.84 -24.57
C ALA A 233 -3.77 -15.03 -25.35
N THR A 234 -3.73 -15.14 -26.68
CA THR A 234 -2.79 -14.39 -27.51
C THR A 234 -3.17 -12.91 -27.49
N ALA A 235 -4.45 -12.60 -27.68
CA ALA A 235 -4.96 -11.23 -27.60
C ALA A 235 -4.71 -10.60 -26.23
N ARG A 236 -4.87 -11.37 -25.14
CA ARG A 236 -4.50 -10.92 -23.78
C ARG A 236 -3.01 -10.66 -23.65
N ALA A 237 -2.15 -11.58 -24.12
CA ALA A 237 -0.71 -11.45 -23.99
C ALA A 237 -0.13 -10.25 -24.73
N THR A 238 -0.64 -9.94 -25.93
CA THR A 238 -0.20 -8.80 -26.74
C THR A 238 -0.89 -7.48 -26.39
N ASN A 239 -1.86 -7.50 -25.47
CA ASN A 239 -2.57 -6.30 -25.02
C ASN A 239 -1.60 -5.28 -24.42
N GLN A 240 -1.91 -4.01 -24.62
CA GLN A 240 -1.21 -2.89 -23.99
C GLN A 240 -2.00 -2.43 -22.77
N VAL A 241 -1.36 -2.44 -21.61
CA VAL A 241 -1.95 -1.99 -20.34
C VAL A 241 -1.55 -0.55 -20.09
N ARG A 242 -2.52 0.32 -19.80
CA ARG A 242 -2.27 1.73 -19.43
C ARG A 242 -2.21 1.86 -17.91
N LEU A 243 -1.03 2.17 -17.39
CA LEU A 243 -0.79 2.49 -15.99
C LEU A 243 -0.86 4.01 -15.86
N VAL A 244 -1.93 4.50 -15.25
CA VAL A 244 -2.26 5.92 -15.21
C VAL A 244 -2.09 6.46 -13.79
N ARG A 245 -1.36 7.57 -13.68
CA ARG A 245 -1.23 8.36 -12.46
C ARG A 245 -1.73 9.77 -12.70
N LEU A 246 -2.84 10.16 -12.07
CA LEU A 246 -3.38 11.52 -12.18
C LEU A 246 -2.55 12.50 -11.35
N ARG A 247 -2.21 13.64 -11.93
CA ARG A 247 -1.52 14.77 -11.28
C ARG A 247 -2.45 15.95 -11.00
N GLN A 248 -3.66 15.94 -11.55
CA GLN A 248 -4.77 16.81 -11.21
C GLN A 248 -5.94 15.99 -10.66
N SER A 249 -6.80 16.63 -9.86
CA SER A 249 -7.99 15.98 -9.35
C SER A 249 -8.99 15.71 -10.48
N LEU A 250 -9.82 14.68 -10.34
CA LEU A 250 -10.89 14.42 -11.31
C LEU A 250 -11.90 15.57 -11.37
N ARG A 251 -12.07 16.33 -10.29
CA ARG A 251 -12.90 17.55 -10.27
C ARG A 251 -12.31 18.69 -11.09
N GLU A 252 -10.99 18.77 -11.23
CA GLU A 252 -10.35 19.74 -12.12
C GLU A 252 -10.40 19.25 -13.58
N LEU A 253 -10.24 17.94 -13.81
CA LEU A 253 -10.27 17.36 -15.14
C LEU A 253 -11.68 17.30 -15.74
N ILE A 254 -12.69 17.06 -14.89
CA ILE A 254 -14.11 16.89 -15.26
C ILE A 254 -14.96 17.58 -14.17
N PRO A 255 -15.07 18.92 -14.19
CA PRO A 255 -15.76 19.69 -13.14
C PRO A 255 -17.23 19.34 -13.00
N ALA A 256 -17.68 19.11 -11.76
CA ALA A 256 -19.09 18.87 -11.43
C ALA A 256 -19.86 20.19 -11.49
N ASN A 257 -20.22 20.62 -12.69
CA ASN A 257 -21.13 21.73 -12.95
C ASN A 257 -22.45 21.21 -13.53
N ASP A 258 -23.46 22.09 -13.59
CA ASP A 258 -24.79 21.75 -14.13
C ASP A 258 -24.81 21.61 -15.68
N ASP A 259 -23.63 21.62 -16.33
CA ASP A 259 -23.49 21.48 -17.77
C ASP A 259 -23.00 20.07 -18.14
N ASP A 260 -23.94 19.14 -18.24
CA ASP A 260 -23.67 17.77 -18.67
C ASP A 260 -23.03 17.70 -20.07
N ALA A 261 -23.33 18.64 -20.98
CA ALA A 261 -22.75 18.64 -22.33
C ALA A 261 -21.25 18.97 -22.31
N GLN A 262 -20.84 19.94 -21.49
CA GLN A 262 -19.43 20.24 -21.27
C GLN A 262 -18.70 19.05 -20.65
N ARG A 263 -19.29 18.39 -19.63
CA ARG A 263 -18.71 17.20 -19.00
C ARG A 263 -18.46 16.09 -20.02
N VAL A 264 -19.42 15.83 -20.90
CA VAL A 264 -19.28 14.86 -22.00
C VAL A 264 -18.14 15.22 -22.93
N ALA A 265 -18.03 16.48 -23.34
CA ALA A 265 -16.97 16.93 -24.22
C ALA A 265 -15.58 16.68 -23.60
N LEU A 266 -15.44 16.98 -22.30
CA LEU A 266 -14.21 16.71 -21.54
C LEU A 266 -13.89 15.22 -21.45
N LEU A 267 -14.88 14.36 -21.22
CA LEU A 267 -14.70 12.91 -21.22
C LEU A 267 -14.29 12.38 -22.60
N LYS A 268 -14.92 12.87 -23.68
CA LYS A 268 -14.58 12.52 -25.07
C LYS A 268 -13.16 12.93 -25.44
N GLU A 269 -12.64 14.00 -24.84
CA GLU A 269 -11.24 14.42 -24.99
C GLU A 269 -10.28 13.59 -24.12
N LEU A 270 -10.66 13.30 -22.87
CA LEU A 270 -9.80 12.67 -21.88
C LEU A 270 -9.60 11.17 -22.13
N ILE A 271 -10.67 10.41 -22.43
CA ILE A 271 -10.60 8.95 -22.57
C ILE A 271 -9.58 8.51 -23.65
N PRO A 272 -9.54 9.11 -24.87
CA PRO A 272 -8.52 8.77 -25.86
C PRO A 272 -7.09 9.05 -25.39
N GLN A 273 -6.88 10.09 -24.58
CA GLN A 273 -5.55 10.38 -24.01
C GLN A 273 -5.17 9.34 -22.95
N LEU A 274 -6.12 8.84 -22.15
CA LEU A 274 -5.87 7.80 -21.15
C LEU A 274 -5.75 6.39 -21.77
N LEU A 275 -6.35 6.14 -22.93
CA LEU A 275 -6.25 4.90 -23.72
C LEU A 275 -5.21 4.97 -24.86
N THR A 276 -4.34 5.97 -24.83
CA THR A 276 -3.29 6.19 -25.83
C THR A 276 -2.40 4.96 -26.04
N ASP A 277 -1.73 4.86 -27.19
CA ASP A 277 -0.77 3.83 -27.57
C ASP A 277 0.70 4.25 -27.35
N ARG A 278 0.94 5.44 -26.79
CA ARG A 278 2.26 5.94 -26.40
C ARG A 278 2.31 6.45 -24.95
N ASP A 279 3.49 6.46 -24.35
CA ASP A 279 3.69 7.09 -23.04
C ASP A 279 3.35 8.59 -23.10
N ILE A 280 2.62 9.09 -22.10
CA ILE A 280 2.30 10.51 -21.93
C ILE A 280 2.77 10.94 -20.55
N GLU A 281 3.39 12.11 -20.46
CA GLU A 281 3.67 12.79 -19.21
C GLU A 281 3.43 14.28 -19.37
N ASN A 282 2.50 14.81 -18.59
CA ASN A 282 2.19 16.24 -18.54
C ASN A 282 1.76 16.63 -17.11
N GLU A 283 1.25 17.85 -16.97
CA GLU A 283 0.79 18.39 -15.69
C GLU A 283 -0.53 17.76 -15.19
N ARG A 284 -1.34 17.22 -16.11
CA ARG A 284 -2.65 16.62 -15.82
C ARG A 284 -2.52 15.19 -15.32
N PHE A 285 -1.68 14.39 -15.98
CA PHE A 285 -1.50 12.97 -15.69
C PHE A 285 -0.23 12.39 -16.34
N VAL A 286 0.12 11.19 -15.91
CA VAL A 286 1.13 10.33 -16.50
C VAL A 286 0.45 9.04 -16.98
N VAL A 287 0.65 8.67 -18.24
CA VAL A 287 0.28 7.36 -18.78
C VAL A 287 1.55 6.62 -19.14
N ARG A 288 1.67 5.40 -18.62
CA ARG A 288 2.73 4.46 -18.99
C ARG A 288 2.11 3.22 -19.59
N ILE A 289 2.72 2.77 -20.68
CA ILE A 289 2.25 1.58 -21.39
C ILE A 289 3.22 0.44 -21.13
N THR A 290 2.64 -0.72 -20.84
CA THR A 290 3.39 -1.97 -20.80
C THR A 290 2.61 -3.06 -21.52
N CYS A 291 3.33 -4.00 -22.13
CA CYS A 291 2.69 -5.16 -22.72
C CYS A 291 2.23 -6.10 -21.61
N GLN A 292 1.01 -6.60 -21.68
CA GLN A 292 0.42 -7.41 -20.60
C GLN A 292 1.24 -8.68 -20.30
N ARG A 293 1.86 -9.29 -21.31
CA ARG A 293 2.80 -10.43 -21.10
C ARG A 293 4.03 -10.10 -20.26
N ALA A 294 4.38 -8.82 -20.13
CA ALA A 294 5.51 -8.36 -19.32
C ALA A 294 5.11 -8.07 -17.87
N ILE A 295 3.83 -8.20 -17.51
CA ILE A 295 3.33 -8.01 -16.15
C ILE A 295 3.18 -9.38 -15.50
N ALA A 296 3.87 -9.61 -14.38
CA ALA A 296 3.70 -10.84 -13.60
C ALA A 296 2.76 -10.61 -12.41
N ALA A 297 1.98 -11.64 -12.05
CA ALA A 297 1.07 -11.56 -10.91
C ALA A 297 1.79 -11.37 -9.55
N ALA A 298 3.00 -11.91 -9.42
CA ALA A 298 3.83 -11.82 -8.21
C ALA A 298 4.42 -10.41 -7.98
N GLU A 299 4.46 -9.56 -9.01
CA GLU A 299 5.04 -8.22 -8.93
C GLU A 299 4.11 -7.24 -8.21
N LYS A 300 4.69 -6.17 -7.65
CA LYS A 300 3.94 -5.03 -7.11
C LYS A 300 3.49 -4.11 -8.25
N TRP A 301 2.29 -4.35 -8.79
CA TRP A 301 1.73 -3.53 -9.88
C TRP A 301 1.63 -2.04 -9.51
N GLY A 302 1.45 -1.72 -8.23
CA GLY A 302 1.41 -0.33 -7.76
C GLY A 302 2.77 0.38 -7.93
N VAL A 303 3.89 -0.35 -7.84
CA VAL A 303 5.21 0.21 -8.16
C VAL A 303 5.26 0.59 -9.64
N ALA A 304 4.76 -0.25 -10.54
CA ALA A 304 4.74 0.06 -11.98
C ALA A 304 3.90 1.31 -12.32
N ILE A 305 2.83 1.59 -11.57
CA ILE A 305 2.01 2.79 -11.71
C ILE A 305 2.73 4.04 -11.18
N ARG A 306 3.45 3.92 -10.07
CA ARG A 306 3.98 5.06 -9.30
C ARG A 306 5.45 5.37 -9.56
N ALA A 307 6.21 4.42 -10.07
CA ALA A 307 7.64 4.56 -10.29
C ALA A 307 7.93 5.55 -11.43
N PRO A 308 8.89 6.47 -11.23
CA PRO A 308 9.35 7.32 -12.32
C PRO A 308 10.06 6.46 -13.39
N ALA A 309 10.17 7.00 -14.62
CA ALA A 309 10.81 6.29 -15.72
C ALA A 309 12.23 5.85 -15.36
N VAL A 310 13.03 6.73 -14.74
CA VAL A 310 14.40 6.41 -14.29
C VAL A 310 14.46 5.18 -13.39
N TYR A 311 13.48 5.00 -12.49
CA TYR A 311 13.47 3.84 -11.59
C TYR A 311 13.35 2.54 -12.36
N ARG A 312 12.43 2.46 -13.34
CA ARG A 312 12.21 1.25 -14.15
C ARG A 312 13.45 0.84 -14.94
N HIS A 313 14.12 1.81 -15.57
CA HIS A 313 15.32 1.54 -16.37
C HIS A 313 16.50 1.10 -15.50
N ARG A 314 16.61 1.66 -14.28
CA ARG A 314 17.77 1.43 -13.40
C ARG A 314 17.57 0.30 -12.41
N SER A 315 16.34 -0.09 -12.06
CA SER A 315 16.07 -1.19 -11.13
C SER A 315 16.55 -2.55 -11.63
N GLU A 316 16.71 -2.70 -12.95
CA GLU A 316 17.19 -3.92 -13.60
C GLU A 316 18.69 -3.90 -13.91
N ASP A 317 19.40 -2.83 -13.53
CA ASP A 317 20.83 -2.71 -13.77
C ASP A 317 21.60 -3.83 -13.06
N ALA A 318 22.45 -4.55 -13.81
CA ALA A 318 23.21 -5.68 -13.33
C ALA A 318 24.22 -5.33 -12.21
N ARG A 319 24.55 -4.03 -12.06
CA ARG A 319 25.40 -3.53 -10.97
C ARG A 319 24.68 -3.47 -9.62
N LEU A 320 23.36 -3.58 -9.62
CA LEU A 320 22.55 -3.57 -8.41
C LEU A 320 22.18 -4.98 -7.98
N VAL A 321 22.40 -5.25 -6.71
CA VAL A 321 22.03 -6.51 -6.07
C VAL A 321 21.01 -6.24 -4.96
N PRO A 322 20.15 -7.21 -4.62
CA PRO A 322 19.28 -7.11 -3.45
C PRO A 322 20.11 -6.83 -2.18
N LEU A 323 19.62 -5.96 -1.30
CA LEU A 323 20.24 -5.65 -0.01
C LEU A 323 20.51 -6.93 0.81
N GLY A 324 19.59 -7.90 0.74
CA GLY A 324 19.73 -9.22 1.38
C GLY A 324 20.96 -10.02 0.93
N SER A 325 21.59 -9.67 -0.20
CA SER A 325 22.79 -10.35 -0.70
C SER A 325 24.08 -9.97 0.06
N TRP A 326 24.07 -8.86 0.79
CA TRP A 326 25.22 -8.37 1.55
C TRP A 326 24.88 -7.89 2.97
N ALA A 327 23.60 -7.81 3.34
CA ALA A 327 23.13 -7.50 4.68
C ALA A 327 22.06 -8.50 5.17
N MET A 328 22.13 -8.85 6.45
CA MET A 328 21.11 -9.62 7.17
C MET A 328 20.26 -8.66 7.99
N ILE A 329 18.94 -8.77 7.87
CA ILE A 329 17.99 -7.84 8.50
C ILE A 329 17.15 -8.60 9.53
N HIS A 330 17.41 -8.33 10.82
CA HIS A 330 16.70 -8.97 11.92
C HIS A 330 15.78 -7.98 12.64
N ARG A 331 14.59 -8.44 13.01
CA ARG A 331 13.62 -7.62 13.75
C ARG A 331 13.95 -7.57 15.22
N GLY A 332 13.78 -6.38 15.83
CA GLY A 332 13.86 -6.20 17.27
C GLY A 332 12.79 -6.95 18.08
N TYR A 333 12.80 -6.76 19.39
CA TYR A 333 12.00 -7.55 20.32
C TYR A 333 10.49 -7.42 20.12
N THR A 334 9.83 -8.57 20.09
CA THR A 334 8.40 -8.69 20.35
C THR A 334 8.22 -9.29 21.75
N THR A 335 8.04 -8.44 22.77
CA THR A 335 8.05 -8.92 24.16
C THR A 335 6.72 -9.52 24.62
N GLY A 336 5.59 -8.97 24.12
CA GLY A 336 4.24 -9.26 24.62
C GLY A 336 3.86 -8.56 25.94
N ALA A 337 4.80 -7.84 26.56
CA ALA A 337 4.59 -7.10 27.80
C ALA A 337 5.62 -5.96 27.92
N ASN A 338 5.58 -4.98 27.01
CA ASN A 338 6.58 -3.91 26.95
C ASN A 338 6.76 -3.19 28.29
N ALA A 339 5.69 -2.90 29.04
CA ALA A 339 5.78 -2.24 30.35
C ALA A 339 6.51 -3.06 31.44
N TYR A 340 6.65 -4.38 31.26
CA TYR A 340 7.41 -5.25 32.16
C TYR A 340 8.86 -5.41 31.70
N PHE A 341 9.07 -5.58 30.40
CA PHE A 341 10.41 -5.81 29.86
C PHE A 341 11.21 -4.52 29.67
N TYR A 342 10.56 -3.39 29.44
CA TYR A 342 11.20 -2.10 29.16
C TYR A 342 11.11 -1.25 30.40
N LEU A 343 12.18 -1.29 31.19
CA LEU A 343 12.35 -0.60 32.45
C LEU A 343 12.66 0.88 32.17
N ASP A 344 11.84 1.77 32.71
CA ASP A 344 12.16 3.18 32.88
C ASP A 344 12.95 3.40 34.18
N ASN A 345 13.42 4.63 34.40
CA ASN A 345 14.24 4.96 35.57
C ASN A 345 13.47 4.72 36.88
N ASP A 346 12.19 5.11 36.93
CA ASP A 346 11.33 4.92 38.10
C ASP A 346 11.22 3.43 38.45
N THR A 347 10.96 2.56 37.47
CA THR A 347 10.90 1.11 37.70
C THR A 347 12.23 0.56 38.20
N ILE A 348 13.35 1.04 37.66
CA ILE A 348 14.70 0.62 38.07
C ILE A 348 14.96 1.01 39.52
N GLU A 349 14.61 2.23 39.91
CA GLU A 349 14.79 2.76 41.26
C GLU A 349 13.88 2.07 42.27
N ASP A 350 12.59 1.93 41.96
CA ASP A 350 11.59 1.32 42.84
C ASP A 350 11.90 -0.15 43.15
N TRP A 351 12.33 -0.90 42.13
CA TRP A 351 12.60 -2.33 42.29
C TRP A 351 14.05 -2.65 42.64
N GLY A 352 14.97 -1.72 42.39
CA GLY A 352 16.41 -1.91 42.59
C GLY A 352 17.00 -2.97 41.66
N ILE A 353 16.53 -3.04 40.40
CA ILE A 353 16.98 -4.06 39.43
C ILE A 353 18.47 -3.92 39.16
N GLU A 354 19.20 -5.03 39.28
CA GLU A 354 20.65 -5.10 39.18
C GLU A 354 21.18 -4.64 37.82
N GLU A 355 22.29 -3.90 37.82
CA GLU A 355 22.88 -3.34 36.60
C GLU A 355 23.31 -4.39 35.57
N HIS A 356 23.79 -5.54 36.03
CA HIS A 356 24.20 -6.63 35.14
C HIS A 356 23.00 -7.41 34.53
N LEU A 357 21.78 -7.17 35.02
CA LEU A 357 20.53 -7.77 34.52
C LEU A 357 19.69 -6.80 33.69
N ARG A 358 20.29 -5.67 33.28
CA ARG A 358 19.65 -4.66 32.45
C ARG A 358 20.60 -4.20 31.35
N ARG A 359 20.03 -3.83 30.20
CA ARG A 359 20.79 -3.38 29.02
C ARG A 359 20.08 -2.23 28.31
N PRO A 360 20.79 -1.26 27.70
CA PRO A 360 20.17 -0.15 26.98
C PRO A 360 19.20 -0.62 25.89
N LEU A 361 18.04 0.02 25.80
CA LEU A 361 17.00 -0.29 24.83
C LEU A 361 16.53 0.95 24.06
N LEU A 362 16.60 0.87 22.73
CA LEU A 362 16.01 1.87 21.83
C LEU A 362 14.66 1.39 21.31
N LYS A 363 13.58 2.06 21.74
CA LYS A 363 12.20 1.71 21.34
C LYS A 363 11.80 2.27 19.98
N SER A 364 12.33 3.44 19.61
CA SER A 364 12.02 4.10 18.35
C SER A 364 13.09 5.14 18.02
N LEU A 365 13.20 5.51 16.75
CA LEU A 365 14.07 6.59 16.33
C LEU A 365 13.40 7.99 16.40
N ARG A 366 12.16 8.11 16.86
CA ARG A 366 11.39 9.38 16.79
C ARG A 366 12.12 10.57 17.43
N LYS A 367 12.77 10.35 18.58
CA LYS A 367 13.53 11.36 19.34
C LYS A 367 15.03 11.39 19.00
N VAL A 368 15.51 10.48 18.15
CA VAL A 368 16.89 10.43 17.70
C VAL A 368 17.08 11.48 16.61
N ASN A 369 18.04 12.40 16.79
CA ASN A 369 18.35 13.45 15.82
C ASN A 369 19.77 13.36 15.25
N LYS A 370 20.54 12.33 15.59
CA LYS A 370 21.90 12.08 15.08
C LYS A 370 21.94 10.79 14.25
N ARG A 371 22.82 10.73 13.25
CA ARG A 371 23.04 9.53 12.42
C ARG A 371 23.99 8.52 13.06
N ILE A 372 24.59 8.85 14.19
CA ILE A 372 25.30 7.92 15.06
C ILE A 372 24.49 7.76 16.33
N VAL A 373 24.11 6.53 16.64
CA VAL A 373 23.34 6.15 17.82
C VAL A 373 24.25 5.41 18.79
N THR A 374 24.26 5.90 20.03
CA THR A 374 24.93 5.32 21.19
C THR A 374 23.89 4.90 22.24
N ALA A 375 24.32 4.24 23.30
CA ALA A 375 23.47 3.89 24.44
C ALA A 375 22.82 5.13 25.09
N ALA A 376 23.44 6.31 24.96
CA ALA A 376 22.90 7.57 25.48
C ALA A 376 21.57 8.00 24.82
N ALA A 377 21.23 7.44 23.66
CA ALA A 377 19.93 7.69 23.00
C ALA A 377 18.78 6.83 23.58
N CYS A 378 19.08 5.88 24.48
CA CYS A 378 18.10 4.97 25.05
C CYS A 378 17.39 5.61 26.24
N GLU A 379 16.07 5.75 26.16
CA GLU A 379 15.23 6.23 27.28
C GLU A 379 14.81 5.09 28.21
N HIS A 380 15.07 3.85 27.82
CA HIS A 380 14.67 2.66 28.57
C HIS A 380 15.85 1.70 28.62
N GLN A 381 15.80 0.80 29.60
CA GLN A 381 16.61 -0.39 29.61
C GLN A 381 15.70 -1.62 29.49
N VAL A 382 16.23 -2.72 29.00
CA VAL A 382 15.51 -3.99 28.96
C VAL A 382 15.88 -4.82 30.20
N LEU A 383 14.90 -5.50 30.80
CA LEU A 383 15.19 -6.59 31.73
C LEU A 383 15.86 -7.72 30.93
N TRP A 384 17.16 -7.88 31.11
CA TRP A 384 18.00 -8.79 30.35
C TRP A 384 18.59 -9.84 31.29
N ILE A 385 18.08 -11.06 31.21
CA ILE A 385 18.52 -12.17 32.08
C ILE A 385 19.28 -13.20 31.22
N PRO A 386 20.62 -13.22 31.29
CA PRO A 386 21.43 -14.20 30.57
C PRO A 386 21.01 -15.65 30.86
N PRO A 387 21.35 -16.59 29.95
CA PRO A 387 21.34 -18.01 30.28
C PRO A 387 22.19 -18.26 31.53
N MET A 388 21.77 -19.23 32.36
CA MET A 388 22.51 -19.67 33.55
C MET A 388 22.69 -18.65 34.69
N SER A 389 22.06 -17.46 34.63
CA SER A 389 22.06 -16.53 35.76
C SER A 389 21.40 -17.15 37.01
N ASP A 390 22.10 -17.11 38.14
CA ASP A 390 21.50 -17.36 39.45
C ASP A 390 20.75 -16.11 39.91
N LEU A 391 19.44 -16.23 40.05
CA LEU A 391 18.54 -15.15 40.47
C LEU A 391 18.22 -15.21 41.96
N SER A 392 18.78 -16.18 42.70
CA SER A 392 18.47 -16.37 44.11
C SER A 392 18.81 -15.13 44.94
N GLY A 393 17.81 -14.55 45.61
CA GLY A 393 17.98 -13.36 46.45
C GLY A 393 18.08 -12.02 45.69
N THR A 394 18.01 -12.03 44.36
CA THR A 394 18.06 -10.81 43.52
C THR A 394 16.75 -10.02 43.57
N ALA A 395 16.84 -8.71 43.32
CA ALA A 395 15.71 -7.85 43.04
C ALA A 395 14.94 -8.31 41.78
N ALA A 396 15.67 -8.72 40.73
CA ALA A 396 15.08 -9.28 39.52
C ALA A 396 14.19 -10.50 39.81
N ALA A 397 14.56 -11.41 40.72
CA ALA A 397 13.70 -12.53 41.12
C ALA A 397 12.37 -12.06 41.75
N ARG A 398 12.40 -11.03 42.61
CA ARG A 398 11.17 -10.44 43.16
C ARG A 398 10.31 -9.81 42.08
N TYR A 399 10.93 -9.14 41.12
CA TYR A 399 10.25 -8.52 39.98
C TYR A 399 9.61 -9.55 39.05
N ILE A 400 10.27 -10.68 38.80
CA ILE A 400 9.70 -11.81 38.05
C ILE A 400 8.49 -12.38 38.78
N ALA A 401 8.60 -12.65 40.08
CA ALA A 401 7.48 -13.16 40.88
C ALA A 401 6.29 -12.18 40.86
N TRP A 402 6.54 -10.87 40.86
CA TRP A 402 5.50 -9.86 40.67
C TRP A 402 4.86 -9.97 39.28
N GLY A 403 5.66 -10.06 38.21
CA GLY A 403 5.14 -10.26 36.85
C GLY A 403 4.31 -11.54 36.69
N GLU A 404 4.63 -12.60 37.44
CA GLU A 404 3.85 -13.82 37.51
C GLU A 404 2.48 -13.60 38.18
N LYS A 405 2.44 -12.87 39.29
CA LYS A 405 1.19 -12.47 39.96
C LYS A 405 0.29 -11.62 39.06
N GLN A 406 0.88 -10.83 38.16
CA GLN A 406 0.16 -10.05 37.13
C GLN A 406 -0.27 -10.90 35.92
N ASN A 407 -0.10 -12.23 35.97
CA ASN A 407 -0.40 -13.17 34.87
C ASN A 407 0.35 -12.87 33.56
N LEU A 408 1.49 -12.16 33.59
CA LEU A 408 2.25 -11.82 32.38
C LEU A 408 2.78 -13.08 31.68
N HIS A 409 3.24 -14.06 32.45
CA HIS A 409 3.68 -15.37 31.99
C HIS A 409 2.63 -16.11 31.15
N ARG A 410 1.34 -15.83 31.33
CA ARG A 410 0.24 -16.45 30.57
C ARG A 410 -0.08 -15.74 29.27
N ARG A 411 0.45 -14.52 29.04
CA ARG A 411 0.25 -13.81 27.77
C ARG A 411 0.89 -14.60 26.63
N ARG A 412 0.22 -14.68 25.48
CA ARG A 412 0.61 -15.51 24.33
C ARG A 412 2.10 -15.49 24.00
N THR A 413 2.70 -14.30 23.85
CA THR A 413 4.13 -14.18 23.50
C THR A 413 5.08 -14.55 24.65
N CYS A 414 4.66 -14.34 25.91
CA CYS A 414 5.45 -14.69 27.09
C CYS A 414 5.41 -16.21 27.34
N ALA A 415 4.23 -16.82 27.25
CA ALA A 415 4.03 -18.26 27.46
C ALA A 415 4.83 -19.13 26.47
N ASN A 416 5.09 -18.60 25.27
CA ASN A 416 5.90 -19.27 24.24
C ASN A 416 7.42 -19.19 24.50
N ARG A 417 7.87 -18.45 25.52
CA ARG A 417 9.29 -18.33 25.88
C ARG A 417 9.59 -19.19 27.11
N GLN A 418 10.77 -19.80 27.13
CA GLN A 418 11.21 -20.68 28.21
C GLN A 418 12.62 -20.27 28.69
N PRO A 419 12.76 -19.73 29.93
CA PRO A 419 11.68 -19.26 30.80
C PRO A 419 10.97 -18.02 30.21
N TRP A 420 9.72 -17.76 30.65
CA TRP A 420 8.84 -16.73 30.05
C TRP A 420 9.42 -15.30 30.12
N TYR A 421 10.24 -15.03 31.14
CA TYR A 421 10.87 -13.74 31.40
C TYR A 421 12.22 -13.57 30.69
N ARG A 422 12.74 -14.58 29.98
CA ARG A 422 13.98 -14.45 29.23
C ARG A 422 13.68 -14.02 27.80
N LEU A 423 14.21 -12.87 27.38
CA LEU A 423 14.16 -12.45 25.98
C LEU A 423 15.25 -13.20 25.19
N PRO A 424 15.01 -13.52 23.90
CA PRO A 424 16.05 -14.10 23.05
C PRO A 424 17.20 -13.11 22.88
N GLU A 425 18.39 -13.58 22.51
CA GLU A 425 19.49 -12.67 22.18
C GLU A 425 19.24 -11.96 20.86
N GLN A 426 19.70 -10.71 20.74
CA GLN A 426 19.73 -9.99 19.46
C GLN A 426 21.17 -9.97 18.95
N ASP A 427 21.36 -10.35 17.68
CA ASP A 427 22.67 -10.32 17.04
C ASP A 427 23.27 -8.92 17.04
N GLU A 428 24.59 -8.83 17.00
CA GLU A 428 25.29 -7.56 16.73
C GLU A 428 24.79 -6.94 15.42
N ALA A 429 24.68 -5.62 15.42
CA ALA A 429 24.24 -4.85 14.27
C ALA A 429 25.10 -3.60 14.14
N GLN A 430 25.45 -3.24 12.92
CA GLN A 430 26.18 -2.00 12.64
C GLN A 430 25.24 -0.85 12.29
N ILE A 431 24.01 -1.16 11.85
CA ILE A 431 23.03 -0.19 11.40
C ILE A 431 21.65 -0.51 11.98
N LEU A 432 20.87 0.53 12.28
CA LEU A 432 19.46 0.41 12.58
C LEU A 432 18.61 0.93 11.43
N MET A 433 17.50 0.26 11.14
CA MET A 433 16.50 0.72 10.19
C MET A 433 15.13 0.84 10.84
N PRO A 434 14.40 1.95 10.65
CA PRO A 434 13.03 2.05 11.14
C PRO A 434 12.09 1.12 10.34
N LYS A 435 11.21 0.42 11.05
CA LYS A 435 10.13 -0.35 10.41
C LYS A 435 9.04 0.55 9.82
N GLY A 436 8.79 1.69 10.47
CA GLY A 436 7.81 2.69 10.08
C GLY A 436 8.48 4.01 9.71
N ILE A 437 8.27 4.50 8.48
CA ILE A 437 8.89 5.71 7.94
C ILE A 437 7.81 6.75 7.63
N TRP A 438 8.04 7.99 8.06
CA TRP A 438 7.12 9.11 7.81
C TRP A 438 7.81 10.21 7.00
N GLU A 439 8.03 11.41 7.54
CA GLU A 439 8.63 12.54 6.80
C GLU A 439 10.17 12.49 6.78
N ARG A 440 10.78 11.65 7.63
CA ARG A 440 12.22 11.55 7.83
C ARG A 440 12.74 10.23 7.28
N HIS A 441 13.67 10.29 6.32
CA HIS A 441 14.46 9.13 5.89
C HIS A 441 15.82 9.18 6.60
N PHE A 442 16.06 8.24 7.51
CA PHE A 442 17.37 8.13 8.15
C PHE A 442 17.63 6.72 8.67
N VAL A 443 18.86 6.28 8.43
CA VAL A 443 19.37 4.95 8.77
C VAL A 443 20.64 5.13 9.58
N PRO A 444 20.57 5.16 10.93
CA PRO A 444 21.73 5.49 11.75
C PRO A 444 22.70 4.31 11.92
N LEU A 445 23.98 4.66 12.07
CA LEU A 445 25.02 3.77 12.56
C LEU A 445 24.83 3.50 14.05
N LEU A 446 25.12 2.27 14.45
CA LEU A 446 25.12 1.86 15.85
C LEU A 446 26.57 1.59 16.28
N THR A 447 27.04 2.32 17.30
CA THR A 447 28.42 2.17 17.82
C THR A 447 28.48 1.47 19.18
N ASP A 448 27.36 1.39 19.88
CA ASP A 448 27.25 0.77 21.20
C ASP A 448 26.34 -0.47 21.14
N ASP A 449 26.49 -1.37 22.10
CA ASP A 449 25.67 -2.57 22.19
C ASP A 449 24.26 -2.28 22.76
N VAL A 450 23.40 -1.73 21.90
CA VAL A 450 22.01 -1.34 22.20
C VAL A 450 21.05 -2.41 21.71
N LEU A 451 20.07 -2.79 22.54
CA LEU A 451 18.95 -3.65 22.14
C LEU A 451 17.81 -2.81 21.56
N VAL A 452 16.98 -3.38 20.67
CA VAL A 452 15.92 -2.62 20.00
C VAL A 452 14.55 -3.28 20.06
N ASP A 453 13.49 -2.47 20.06
CA ASP A 453 12.10 -2.92 19.94
C ASP A 453 11.77 -3.37 18.51
N GLN A 454 10.71 -4.18 18.34
CA GLN A 454 10.14 -4.61 17.06
C GLN A 454 9.79 -3.50 16.05
N GLN A 455 9.76 -2.23 16.46
CA GLN A 455 9.64 -1.07 15.56
C GLN A 455 10.94 -0.75 14.81
N LEU A 456 12.05 -1.41 15.14
CA LEU A 456 13.34 -1.24 14.50
C LEU A 456 13.84 -2.58 13.97
N TYR A 457 14.58 -2.50 12.87
CA TYR A 457 15.36 -3.59 12.31
C TYR A 457 16.84 -3.35 12.60
N ARG A 458 17.51 -4.44 12.94
CA ARG A 458 18.96 -4.55 13.09
C ARG A 458 19.52 -5.03 11.77
N VAL A 459 20.46 -4.28 11.23
CA VAL A 459 21.11 -4.62 9.96
C VAL A 459 22.56 -5.02 10.26
N ARG A 460 22.88 -6.27 9.96
CA ARG A 460 24.19 -6.87 10.14
C ARG A 460 24.85 -7.17 8.81
N PHE A 461 26.13 -6.87 8.67
CA PHE A 461 26.92 -7.26 7.50
C PHE A 461 28.31 -7.74 7.90
N SER A 462 29.01 -8.37 6.95
CA SER A 462 30.36 -8.92 7.17
C SER A 462 31.39 -7.81 7.41
N ARG A 463 32.50 -8.15 8.08
CA ARG A 463 33.63 -7.22 8.32
C ARG A 463 34.31 -6.69 7.04
N ARG A 464 33.98 -7.24 5.86
CA ARG A 464 34.46 -6.73 4.57
C ARG A 464 33.74 -5.47 4.09
N ILE A 465 32.63 -5.11 4.74
CA ILE A 465 31.83 -3.94 4.41
C ILE A 465 32.10 -2.88 5.46
N ASP A 466 32.60 -1.72 5.02
CA ASP A 466 32.71 -0.54 5.86
C ASP A 466 31.29 -0.08 6.24
N PRO A 467 30.95 0.00 7.55
CA PRO A 467 29.66 0.49 7.99
C PRO A 467 29.31 1.87 7.44
N MET A 468 30.31 2.72 7.23
CA MET A 468 30.12 4.07 6.73
C MET A 468 29.61 4.08 5.29
N VAL A 469 30.17 3.21 4.45
CA VAL A 469 29.72 3.03 3.06
C VAL A 469 28.30 2.49 3.03
N ALA A 470 27.99 1.47 3.84
CA ALA A 470 26.64 0.93 3.94
C ALA A 470 25.64 2.01 4.40
N ALA A 471 26.00 2.83 5.41
CA ALA A 471 25.16 3.91 5.89
C ALA A 471 24.95 4.99 4.82
N ALA A 472 25.99 5.37 4.06
CA ALA A 472 25.86 6.34 2.97
C ALA A 472 24.89 5.86 1.88
N LEU A 473 25.02 4.59 1.46
CA LEU A 473 24.11 3.98 0.48
C LEU A 473 22.67 3.90 0.99
N LEU A 474 22.47 3.50 2.26
CA LEU A 474 21.14 3.38 2.87
C LEU A 474 20.50 4.73 3.26
N ASN A 475 21.26 5.82 3.31
CA ASN A 475 20.71 7.17 3.49
C ASN A 475 20.50 7.91 2.15
N SER A 476 20.94 7.35 1.02
CA SER A 476 20.85 7.97 -0.30
C SER A 476 19.42 8.20 -0.80
N ALA A 477 19.28 9.16 -1.71
CA ALA A 477 18.04 9.48 -2.42
C ALA A 477 17.48 8.27 -3.18
N TRP A 478 18.36 7.49 -3.80
CA TRP A 478 17.98 6.27 -4.52
C TRP A 478 17.36 5.23 -3.59
N PHE A 479 17.96 5.02 -2.42
CA PHE A 479 17.39 4.10 -1.43
C PHE A 479 16.09 4.63 -0.83
N ALA A 480 16.03 5.93 -0.50
CA ALA A 480 14.83 6.57 0.01
C ALA A 480 13.66 6.49 -0.99
N LEU A 481 13.91 6.69 -2.28
CA LEU A 481 12.89 6.54 -3.32
C LEU A 481 12.36 5.09 -3.38
N GLN A 482 13.26 4.10 -3.29
CA GLN A 482 12.86 2.70 -3.22
C GLN A 482 11.96 2.41 -2.02
N VAL A 483 12.29 2.96 -0.86
CA VAL A 483 11.44 2.87 0.34
C VAL A 483 10.06 3.47 0.10
N GLU A 484 9.96 4.63 -0.56
CA GLU A 484 8.67 5.27 -0.89
C GLU A 484 7.83 4.51 -1.92
N LEU A 485 8.48 3.78 -2.84
CA LEU A 485 7.80 3.01 -3.86
C LEU A 485 7.31 1.66 -3.33
N HIS A 486 8.13 0.98 -2.53
CA HIS A 486 7.87 -0.37 -2.04
C HIS A 486 7.14 -0.43 -0.70
N GLY A 487 7.21 0.65 0.08
CA GLY A 487 6.60 0.74 1.40
C GLY A 487 5.08 0.69 1.38
N ARG A 488 4.50 0.00 2.37
CA ARG A 488 3.05 -0.16 2.50
C ARG A 488 2.47 0.96 3.34
N VAL A 489 1.53 1.71 2.77
CA VAL A 489 0.72 2.65 3.56
C VAL A 489 -0.42 1.88 4.20
N ASN A 490 -0.40 1.77 5.52
CA ASN A 490 -1.52 1.18 6.28
C ASN A 490 -2.48 2.30 6.73
N PHE A 491 -3.79 2.06 6.59
CA PHE A 491 -4.87 2.90 7.14
C PHE A 491 -4.85 4.39 6.79
N GLY A 492 -4.20 4.77 5.69
CA GLY A 492 -4.21 6.16 5.20
C GLY A 492 -3.53 7.18 6.11
N GLU A 493 -2.77 6.76 7.12
CA GLU A 493 -2.12 7.66 8.09
C GLU A 493 -0.75 8.16 7.61
N GLY A 494 -0.37 7.82 6.38
CA GLY A 494 0.85 8.29 5.75
C GLY A 494 2.14 7.60 6.22
N VAL A 495 2.13 6.75 7.26
CA VAL A 495 3.33 5.99 7.64
C VAL A 495 3.55 4.82 6.68
N LEU A 496 4.75 4.73 6.11
CA LEU A 496 5.21 3.59 5.32
C LEU A 496 5.71 2.49 6.23
N TRP A 497 5.25 1.28 5.99
CA TRP A 497 5.71 0.08 6.66
C TRP A 497 6.42 -0.82 5.65
N LEU A 498 7.64 -1.23 5.97
CA LEU A 498 8.36 -2.25 5.20
C LEU A 498 8.57 -3.48 6.06
N ALA A 499 8.26 -4.66 5.51
CA ALA A 499 8.69 -5.92 6.09
C ALA A 499 10.17 -6.19 5.78
N THR A 500 10.81 -7.12 6.49
CA THR A 500 12.23 -7.45 6.29
C THR A 500 12.50 -7.92 4.86
N TYR A 501 11.68 -8.83 4.33
CA TYR A 501 11.84 -9.31 2.95
C TYR A 501 11.71 -8.19 1.91
N GLU A 502 10.86 -7.18 2.15
CA GLU A 502 10.74 -6.04 1.23
C GLU A 502 11.98 -5.14 1.26
N LEU A 503 12.64 -5.05 2.41
CA LEU A 503 13.92 -4.35 2.55
C LEU A 503 15.05 -5.14 1.89
N GLU A 504 15.07 -6.46 2.08
CA GLU A 504 16.07 -7.37 1.50
C GLU A 504 16.04 -7.33 -0.04
N ASP A 505 14.88 -7.10 -0.64
CA ASP A 505 14.71 -7.01 -2.09
C ASP A 505 15.12 -5.66 -2.69
N LEU A 506 15.33 -4.61 -1.87
CA LEU A 506 15.75 -3.30 -2.38
C LEU A 506 17.14 -3.36 -3.00
N ARG A 507 17.33 -2.70 -4.14
CA ARG A 507 18.51 -2.87 -5.00
C ARG A 507 19.51 -1.74 -4.86
N LEU A 508 20.75 -2.11 -4.52
CA LEU A 508 21.87 -1.21 -4.27
C LEU A 508 23.17 -1.78 -4.84
N PRO A 509 24.22 -0.95 -5.04
CA PRO A 509 25.55 -1.45 -5.31
C PRO A 509 26.00 -2.36 -4.17
N ASP A 510 26.73 -3.42 -4.50
CA ASP A 510 27.37 -4.27 -3.50
C ASP A 510 28.64 -3.58 -2.96
N PRO A 511 28.67 -3.16 -1.68
CA PRO A 511 29.82 -2.45 -1.13
C PRO A 511 31.13 -3.23 -1.21
N ARG A 512 31.06 -4.57 -1.29
CA ARG A 512 32.24 -5.46 -1.32
C ARG A 512 33.04 -5.35 -2.62
N TYR A 513 32.42 -4.83 -3.68
CA TYR A 513 33.02 -4.76 -5.02
C TYR A 513 33.21 -3.32 -5.50
N LEU A 514 32.97 -2.32 -4.65
CA LEU A 514 33.26 -0.93 -4.98
C LEU A 514 34.79 -0.69 -5.00
N PRO A 515 35.32 -0.01 -6.02
CA PRO A 515 36.71 0.44 -6.04
C PRO A 515 37.07 1.27 -4.80
N ALA A 516 38.30 1.11 -4.31
CA ALA A 516 38.78 1.81 -3.10
C ALA A 516 38.68 3.34 -3.22
N GLU A 517 38.89 3.89 -4.42
CA GLU A 517 38.74 5.32 -4.71
C GLU A 517 37.28 5.79 -4.52
N GLN A 518 36.31 5.05 -5.04
CA GLN A 518 34.88 5.37 -4.87
C GLN A 518 34.45 5.25 -3.41
N VAL A 519 34.98 4.26 -2.69
CA VAL A 519 34.74 4.11 -1.24
C VAL A 519 35.27 5.33 -0.48
N ALA A 520 36.51 5.75 -0.74
CA ALA A 520 37.10 6.91 -0.08
C ALA A 520 36.33 8.20 -0.40
N GLN A 521 36.00 8.44 -1.67
CA GLN A 521 35.22 9.59 -2.13
C GLN A 521 33.84 9.64 -1.46
N LEU A 522 33.13 8.51 -1.39
CA LEU A 522 31.81 8.42 -0.78
C LEU A 522 31.86 8.70 0.73
N VAL A 523 32.83 8.12 1.43
CA VAL A 523 33.00 8.33 2.88
C VAL A 523 33.31 9.80 3.18
N GLU A 524 34.25 10.41 2.46
CA GLU A 524 34.58 11.83 2.65
C GLU A 524 33.39 12.75 2.34
N ALA A 525 32.63 12.48 1.27
CA ALA A 525 31.45 13.25 0.93
C ALA A 525 30.29 13.08 1.94
N TYR A 526 30.15 11.91 2.55
CA TYR A 526 29.06 11.60 3.49
C TYR A 526 29.27 12.19 4.89
N LYS A 527 30.52 12.32 5.36
CA LYS A 527 30.87 12.85 6.70
C LYS A 527 30.15 14.16 7.05
N PRO A 528 30.21 15.23 6.22
CA PRO A 528 29.54 16.49 6.55
C PRO A 528 28.03 16.36 6.71
N PHE A 529 27.38 15.48 5.94
CA PHE A 529 25.95 15.25 6.05
C PHE A 529 25.59 14.43 7.30
N MET A 530 26.48 13.52 7.71
CA MET A 530 26.29 12.67 8.87
C MET A 530 26.23 13.46 10.18
N ASP A 531 27.05 14.50 10.30
CA ASP A 531 27.16 15.35 11.48
C ASP A 531 25.97 16.31 11.64
N ARG A 532 25.14 16.48 10.59
CA ARG A 532 23.95 17.33 10.66
C ARG A 532 22.82 16.67 11.45
N PRO A 533 22.01 17.48 12.16
CA PRO A 533 20.74 17.01 12.70
C PRO A 533 19.86 16.35 11.63
N VAL A 534 19.17 15.28 12.00
CA VAL A 534 18.28 14.56 11.10
C VAL A 534 16.94 15.30 10.96
N GLY A 535 16.78 16.03 9.86
CA GLY A 535 15.52 16.65 9.44
C GLY A 535 14.61 15.75 8.60
N THR A 536 13.57 16.35 8.04
CA THR A 536 12.69 15.78 7.01
C THR A 536 13.43 15.59 5.69
N VAL A 537 12.86 14.80 4.76
CA VAL A 537 13.41 14.65 3.41
C VAL A 537 13.45 16.00 2.68
N HIS A 538 12.43 16.85 2.83
CA HIS A 538 12.40 18.19 2.24
C HIS A 538 13.54 19.08 2.75
N GLU A 539 13.75 19.13 4.07
CA GLU A 539 14.87 19.88 4.67
C GLU A 539 16.21 19.31 4.20
N ALA A 540 16.36 17.99 4.17
CA ALA A 540 17.62 17.34 3.79
C ALA A 540 18.04 17.67 2.35
N VAL A 541 17.10 17.69 1.40
CA VAL A 541 17.41 18.00 -0.01
C VAL A 541 17.90 19.44 -0.19
N THR A 542 17.55 20.38 0.69
CA THR A 542 18.08 21.76 0.60
C THR A 542 19.55 21.91 1.03
N GLU A 543 20.15 20.85 1.57
CA GLU A 543 21.48 20.92 2.15
C GLU A 543 22.57 20.64 1.10
N PRO A 544 23.59 21.51 0.95
CA PRO A 544 24.71 21.27 0.02
C PRO A 544 25.44 19.95 0.31
N SER A 545 25.58 19.60 1.60
CA SER A 545 26.18 18.32 2.00
C SER A 545 25.37 17.11 1.52
N TRP A 546 24.04 17.23 1.43
CA TRP A 546 23.19 16.16 0.91
C TRP A 546 23.40 15.96 -0.59
N HIS A 547 23.46 17.05 -1.35
CA HIS A 547 23.74 16.98 -2.79
C HIS A 547 25.13 16.43 -3.07
N ALA A 548 26.15 16.84 -2.31
CA ALA A 548 27.52 16.40 -2.49
C ALA A 548 27.65 14.86 -2.38
N TYR A 549 27.13 14.25 -1.30
CA TYR A 549 27.25 12.79 -1.17
C TYR A 549 26.31 12.03 -2.11
N ASN A 550 25.09 12.52 -2.37
CA ASN A 550 24.20 11.86 -3.32
C ASN A 550 24.76 11.92 -4.75
N GLY A 551 25.47 12.99 -5.13
CA GLY A 551 26.20 13.06 -6.39
C GLY A 551 27.15 11.88 -6.56
N VAL A 552 27.97 11.60 -5.54
CA VAL A 552 28.88 10.44 -5.54
C VAL A 552 28.11 9.11 -5.62
N VAL A 553 27.00 8.97 -4.89
CA VAL A 553 26.15 7.75 -4.99
C VAL A 553 25.59 7.58 -6.40
N PHE A 554 25.11 8.67 -7.04
CA PHE A 554 24.61 8.64 -8.40
C PHE A 554 25.70 8.31 -9.43
N GLU A 555 26.93 8.82 -9.24
CA GLU A 555 28.09 8.46 -10.05
C GLU A 555 28.41 6.96 -9.95
N ILE A 556 28.45 6.40 -8.73
CA ILE A 556 28.64 4.95 -8.50
C ILE A 556 27.55 4.14 -9.22
N LEU A 557 26.31 4.63 -9.19
CA LEU A 557 25.17 4.03 -9.88
C LEU A 557 25.19 4.28 -11.40
N GLY A 558 26.08 5.13 -11.92
CA GLY A 558 26.15 5.54 -13.32
C GLY A 558 24.94 6.33 -13.82
N PHE A 559 24.32 7.12 -12.95
CA PHE A 559 23.20 8.00 -13.28
C PHE A 559 23.73 9.29 -13.90
N SER A 560 23.09 9.77 -14.96
CA SER A 560 23.30 11.12 -15.46
C SER A 560 22.75 12.17 -14.48
N ALA A 561 23.18 13.43 -14.62
CA ALA A 561 22.66 14.53 -13.81
C ALA A 561 21.13 14.69 -13.94
N ALA A 562 20.58 14.47 -15.14
CA ALA A 562 19.14 14.52 -15.38
C ALA A 562 18.40 13.39 -14.64
N GLU A 563 18.93 12.17 -14.68
CA GLU A 563 18.36 11.03 -13.94
C GLU A 563 18.42 11.25 -12.42
N ALA A 564 19.53 11.78 -11.90
CA ALA A 564 19.68 12.14 -10.50
C ALA A 564 18.64 13.20 -10.06
N GLY A 565 18.41 14.21 -10.91
CA GLY A 565 17.33 15.19 -10.72
C GLY A 565 15.96 14.51 -10.65
N THR A 566 15.63 13.65 -11.62
CA THR A 566 14.36 12.91 -11.64
C THR A 566 14.15 12.03 -10.41
N VAL A 567 15.20 11.36 -9.91
CA VAL A 567 15.11 10.57 -8.66
C VAL A 567 14.76 11.47 -7.47
N THR A 568 15.42 12.62 -7.37
CA THR A 568 15.25 13.55 -6.25
C THR A 568 13.86 14.18 -6.28
N GLU A 569 13.39 14.61 -7.44
CA GLU A 569 12.04 15.14 -7.65
C GLU A 569 10.98 14.09 -7.34
N ALA A 570 11.15 12.86 -7.84
CA ALA A 570 10.22 11.77 -7.56
C ALA A 570 10.17 11.45 -6.06
N LEU A 571 11.31 11.43 -5.37
CA LEU A 571 11.36 11.22 -3.92
C LEU A 571 10.54 12.31 -3.18
N LEU A 572 10.76 13.58 -3.52
CA LEU A 572 10.00 14.69 -2.92
C LEU A 572 8.51 14.61 -3.22
N GLU A 573 8.13 14.35 -4.47
CA GLU A 573 6.73 14.19 -4.89
C GLU A 573 6.04 13.07 -4.08
N ARG A 574 6.71 11.91 -3.93
CA ARG A 574 6.15 10.75 -3.21
C ARG A 574 5.95 11.04 -1.73
N VAL A 575 6.94 11.62 -1.06
CA VAL A 575 6.83 12.02 0.35
C VAL A 575 5.72 13.05 0.53
N ALA A 576 5.70 14.10 -0.30
CA ALA A 576 4.71 15.16 -0.24
C ALA A 576 3.28 14.64 -0.44
N THR A 577 3.04 13.83 -1.47
CA THR A 577 1.73 13.21 -1.73
C THR A 577 1.28 12.36 -0.54
N ARG A 578 2.17 11.55 0.03
CA ARG A 578 1.83 10.67 1.15
C ARG A 578 1.44 11.47 2.39
N CYS A 579 2.17 12.55 2.68
CA CYS A 579 1.85 13.45 3.79
C CYS A 579 0.55 14.24 3.57
N MET A 580 0.32 14.71 2.34
CA MET A 580 -0.92 15.39 1.93
C MET A 580 -2.13 14.48 2.16
N LYS A 581 -2.06 13.24 1.65
CA LYS A 581 -3.14 12.26 1.82
C LYS A 581 -3.38 11.92 3.30
N ALA A 582 -2.36 11.98 4.15
CA ALA A 582 -2.50 11.77 5.59
C ALA A 582 -3.21 12.93 6.32
N GLY A 583 -3.60 14.01 5.63
CA GLY A 583 -4.33 15.14 6.20
C GLY A 583 -3.43 16.27 6.73
N LYS A 584 -2.12 16.26 6.44
CA LYS A 584 -1.24 17.41 6.67
C LYS A 584 -1.08 18.20 5.38
N LYS A 585 -1.22 19.53 5.42
CA LYS A 585 -0.81 20.39 4.30
C LYS A 585 0.70 20.16 4.06
N PRO A 586 1.14 19.87 2.83
CA PRO A 586 2.57 19.82 2.54
C PRO A 586 3.18 21.18 2.86
N THR A 587 4.32 21.18 3.56
CA THR A 587 5.17 22.37 3.66
C THR A 587 5.83 22.55 2.29
N ILE A 588 5.10 23.11 1.33
CA ILE A 588 5.67 23.52 0.05
C ILE A 588 6.51 24.75 0.35
N VAL A 589 7.81 24.56 0.46
CA VAL A 589 8.76 25.67 0.29
C VAL A 589 8.69 26.00 -1.20
N HIS A 590 7.97 27.06 -1.55
CA HIS A 590 8.08 27.62 -2.90
C HIS A 590 9.55 27.99 -3.11
N ASN A 591 10.21 27.32 -4.04
CA ASN A 591 11.46 27.80 -4.61
C ASN A 591 11.16 29.18 -5.23
N GLN A 592 11.56 30.24 -4.54
CA GLN A 592 11.79 31.52 -5.18
C GLN A 592 13.09 31.39 -5.97
N GLU A 593 12.94 31.50 -7.29
CA GLU A 593 13.89 32.02 -8.28
C GLU A 593 15.39 31.70 -8.10
N TYR A 594 15.92 30.89 -9.03
CA TYR A 594 17.30 30.99 -9.50
C TYR A 594 17.30 31.16 -11.02
#